data_AF-A0A1Y4HQ49-F1
#
_entry.id   AF-A0A1Y4HQ49-F1
#
_cell.length_a   1.000
_cell.length_b   1.000
_cell.length_c   1.000
_cell.angle_alpha   90.00
_cell.angle_beta   90.00
_cell.angle_gamma   90.00
#
_symmetry.space_group_name_H-M   'P 1'
#
loop_
_entity.id
_entity.type
_entity.pdbx_description
1 polymer ?
#
loop_
_entity_poly.entity_id
_entity_poly.type
_entity_poly.pdbx_seq_one_letter_code
_entity_poly.pdbx_strand_id
1 'polypeptide(L)'
;MEFSSEEIETELIGKLRDSFHIDIQVDYEGPHNTIDYISIEPEKDNLAIRFYGFETALYVLDEKIILVDDNQLKQYTYDYTYGNIVYDGKLRSLTHSRILSLLLDLVKCFINCTSIEVKVPETKAPNMELYHKNDYVLSVTTTDTTLHSKIFSNIRINYIYNDV
;
A
#
# COMPACT_ATOMS: atom_id res chain seq x y z
N MET A 1 9.11 0.85 -11.80
CA MET A 1 7.92 1.59 -11.34
C MET A 1 8.38 2.92 -10.75
N GLU A 2 9.08 3.71 -11.57
CA GLU A 2 9.71 4.95 -11.14
C GLU A 2 8.77 6.10 -11.49
N PHE A 3 8.25 6.79 -10.48
CA PHE A 3 7.38 7.95 -10.67
C PHE A 3 8.19 9.22 -10.56
N SER A 4 7.82 10.24 -11.32
CA SER A 4 8.37 11.58 -11.09
C SER A 4 7.76 12.19 -9.82
N SER A 5 8.49 13.10 -9.17
CA SER A 5 7.93 13.84 -8.03
C SER A 5 6.67 14.61 -8.42
N GLU A 6 6.59 15.14 -9.65
CA GLU A 6 5.39 15.82 -10.17
C GLU A 6 4.19 14.88 -10.23
N GLU A 7 4.38 13.64 -10.71
CA GLU A 7 3.31 12.62 -10.73
C GLU A 7 2.82 12.31 -9.31
N ILE A 8 3.74 12.12 -8.36
CA ILE A 8 3.40 11.84 -6.95
C ILE A 8 2.64 13.02 -6.31
N GLU A 9 3.13 14.25 -6.51
CA GLU A 9 2.49 15.45 -5.96
C GLU A 9 1.07 15.64 -6.50
N THR A 10 0.89 15.45 -7.81
CA THR A 10 -0.39 15.73 -8.47
C THR A 10 -1.40 14.60 -8.34
N GLU A 11 -0.96 13.34 -8.51
CA GLU A 11 -1.86 12.19 -8.58
C GLU A 11 -2.14 11.56 -7.22
N LEU A 12 -1.30 11.82 -6.20
CA LEU A 12 -1.41 11.24 -4.88
C LEU A 12 -1.53 12.31 -3.77
N ILE A 13 -0.50 13.12 -3.54
CA ILE A 13 -0.45 14.04 -2.38
C ILE A 13 -1.55 15.10 -2.46
N GLY A 14 -1.67 15.80 -3.59
CA GLY A 14 -2.70 16.82 -3.81
C GLY A 14 -4.11 16.25 -3.61
N LYS A 15 -4.39 15.08 -4.20
CA LYS A 15 -5.69 14.43 -4.07
C LYS A 15 -6.01 13.95 -2.65
N LEU A 16 -4.99 13.55 -1.88
CA LEU A 16 -5.16 13.21 -0.47
C LEU A 16 -5.54 14.45 0.35
N ARG A 17 -4.83 15.57 0.16
CA ARG A 17 -5.15 16.86 0.81
C ARG A 17 -6.53 17.39 0.43
N ASP A 18 -6.95 17.19 -0.82
CA ASP A 18 -8.28 17.59 -1.27
C ASP A 18 -9.40 16.71 -0.70
N SER A 19 -9.11 15.43 -0.45
CA SER A 19 -10.12 14.46 0.01
C SER A 19 -10.26 14.41 1.53
N PHE A 20 -9.20 14.74 2.27
CA PHE A 20 -9.15 14.60 3.73
C PHE A 20 -8.46 15.80 4.37
N HIS A 21 -8.92 16.17 5.57
CA HIS A 21 -8.22 17.12 6.42
C HIS A 21 -7.11 16.39 7.20
N ILE A 22 -5.99 16.13 6.52
CA ILE A 22 -4.84 15.40 7.05
C ILE A 22 -3.55 16.18 6.84
N ASP A 23 -2.60 16.00 7.75
CA ASP A 23 -1.23 16.46 7.58
C ASP A 23 -0.41 15.44 6.77
N ILE A 24 0.45 15.94 5.88
CA ILE A 24 1.31 15.12 5.03
C ILE A 24 2.69 15.74 4.98
N GLN A 25 3.67 14.99 5.47
CA GLN A 25 5.09 15.29 5.35
C GLN A 25 5.69 14.49 4.20
N VAL A 26 6.58 15.13 3.43
CA VAL A 26 7.21 14.55 2.25
C VAL A 26 8.72 14.71 2.40
N ASP A 27 9.45 13.61 2.25
CA ASP A 27 10.91 13.60 2.30
C ASP A 27 11.50 13.38 0.89
N TYR A 28 12.32 14.34 0.46
CA TYR A 28 12.95 14.37 -0.86
C TYR A 28 14.37 13.79 -0.84
N GLU A 29 14.55 12.65 -0.17
CA GLU A 29 15.86 11.99 -0.02
C GLU A 29 16.18 10.99 -1.16
N GLY A 30 15.30 10.88 -2.15
CA GLY A 30 15.50 10.00 -3.29
C GLY A 30 16.61 10.47 -4.24
N PRO A 31 17.06 9.61 -5.17
CA PRO A 31 18.03 9.99 -6.19
C PRO A 31 17.60 11.26 -6.93
N HIS A 32 18.51 12.22 -7.08
CA HIS A 32 18.21 13.52 -7.68
C HIS A 32 17.15 14.36 -6.93
N ASN A 33 17.06 14.21 -5.61
CA ASN A 33 16.13 14.94 -4.75
C ASN A 33 14.65 14.65 -5.11
N THR A 34 14.42 13.40 -5.50
CA THR A 34 13.07 12.85 -5.74
C THR A 34 12.41 12.46 -4.43
N ILE A 35 11.09 12.33 -4.43
CA ILE A 35 10.33 11.87 -3.27
C ILE A 35 10.68 10.40 -3.01
N ASP A 36 11.27 10.08 -1.85
CA ASP A 36 11.48 8.70 -1.38
C ASP A 36 10.38 8.29 -0.41
N TYR A 37 9.95 9.19 0.47
CA TYR A 37 9.08 8.87 1.58
C TYR A 37 7.97 9.90 1.80
N ILE A 38 6.79 9.43 2.19
CA ILE A 38 5.64 10.25 2.54
C ILE A 38 5.08 9.73 3.86
N SER A 39 4.98 10.58 4.87
CA SER A 39 4.28 10.31 6.12
C SER A 39 2.91 10.98 6.10
N ILE A 40 1.86 10.22 6.41
CA ILE A 40 0.49 10.73 6.53
C ILE A 40 0.14 10.77 8.01
N GLU A 41 -0.25 11.94 8.51
CA GLU A 41 -0.44 12.21 9.93
C GLU A 41 0.81 11.81 10.75
N PRO A 42 1.97 12.44 10.50
CA PRO A 42 3.27 11.98 11.01
C PRO A 42 3.31 11.81 12.53
N GLU A 43 2.57 12.62 13.29
CA GLU A 43 2.45 12.51 14.75
C GLU A 43 1.82 11.19 15.23
N LYS A 44 1.08 10.48 14.36
CA LYS A 44 0.48 9.18 14.66
C LYS A 44 1.42 8.02 14.33
N ASP A 45 2.40 8.23 13.45
CA ASP A 45 3.38 7.24 12.97
C ASP A 45 2.76 5.89 12.51
N ASN A 46 1.59 5.95 11.88
CA ASN A 46 0.79 4.77 11.55
C ASN A 46 0.57 4.54 10.06
N LEU A 47 0.91 5.51 9.20
CA LEU A 47 0.62 5.45 7.77
C LEU A 47 1.70 6.16 6.97
N ALA A 48 2.41 5.42 6.12
CA ALA A 48 3.47 5.98 5.30
C ALA A 48 3.65 5.24 3.97
N ILE A 49 4.27 5.91 3.01
CA ILE A 49 4.53 5.38 1.68
C ILE A 49 6.02 5.55 1.37
N ARG A 50 6.64 4.51 0.82
CA ARG A 50 8.02 4.55 0.35
C ARG A 50 8.17 4.08 -1.09
N PHE A 51 9.00 4.76 -1.88
CA PHE A 51 9.21 4.48 -3.29
C PHE A 51 10.63 3.97 -3.57
N TYR A 52 10.77 2.69 -3.90
CA TYR A 52 12.04 1.99 -4.13
C TYR A 52 12.32 1.70 -5.61
N GLY A 53 11.96 2.60 -6.52
CA GLY A 53 12.19 2.49 -7.97
C GLY A 53 11.44 1.35 -8.69
N PHE A 54 11.62 0.09 -8.28
CA PHE A 54 10.85 -1.06 -8.77
C PHE A 54 9.76 -1.53 -7.80
N GLU A 55 9.79 -1.07 -6.55
CA GLU A 55 8.82 -1.38 -5.50
C GLU A 55 8.21 -0.08 -4.95
N THR A 56 6.96 -0.13 -4.52
CA THR A 56 6.34 0.89 -3.67
C THR A 56 5.75 0.18 -2.47
N ALA A 57 6.11 0.63 -1.27
CA ALA A 57 5.66 0.08 -0.01
C ALA A 57 4.70 1.05 0.67
N LEU A 58 3.54 0.54 1.10
CA LEU A 58 2.60 1.22 1.97
C LEU A 58 2.68 0.57 3.36
N TYR A 59 3.14 1.35 4.33
CA TYR A 59 3.21 0.96 5.73
C TYR A 59 1.92 1.40 6.43
N VAL A 60 1.26 0.47 7.12
CA VAL A 60 0.03 0.74 7.86
C VAL A 60 0.10 0.02 9.20
N LEU A 61 0.25 0.76 10.30
CA LEU A 61 0.55 0.21 11.61
C LEU A 61 1.77 -0.72 11.50
N ASP A 62 1.64 -1.97 11.97
CA ASP A 62 2.69 -2.99 11.90
C ASP A 62 2.74 -3.74 10.55
N GLU A 63 1.85 -3.42 9.60
CA GLU A 63 1.71 -4.14 8.33
C GLU A 63 2.39 -3.41 7.16
N LYS A 64 2.92 -4.19 6.21
CA LYS A 64 3.53 -3.66 4.97
C LYS A 64 2.83 -4.25 3.74
N ILE A 65 2.19 -3.38 2.96
CA ILE A 65 1.62 -3.70 1.65
C ILE A 65 2.63 -3.29 0.57
N ILE A 66 2.97 -4.22 -0.32
CA ILE A 66 3.99 -4.02 -1.35
C ILE A 66 3.36 -4.12 -2.73
N LEU A 67 3.58 -3.08 -3.53
CA LEU A 67 3.36 -3.08 -4.97
C LEU A 67 4.73 -3.26 -5.63
N VAL A 68 4.89 -4.26 -6.49
CA VAL A 68 6.16 -4.56 -7.17
C VAL A 68 5.94 -4.59 -8.67
N ASP A 69 6.90 -4.07 -9.44
CA ASP A 69 6.93 -4.26 -10.90
C ASP A 69 6.85 -5.77 -11.23
N ASP A 70 5.85 -6.16 -12.02
CA ASP A 70 5.57 -7.56 -12.41
C ASP A 70 6.82 -8.32 -12.91
N ASN A 71 7.76 -7.63 -13.56
CA ASN A 71 9.00 -8.24 -14.06
C ASN A 71 10.01 -8.56 -12.95
N GLN A 72 9.97 -7.81 -11.86
CA GLN A 72 10.86 -7.98 -10.72
C GLN A 72 10.30 -8.97 -9.70
N LEU A 73 8.98 -9.13 -9.62
CA LEU A 73 8.34 -10.06 -8.69
C LEU A 73 8.84 -11.51 -8.84
N LYS A 74 9.21 -11.92 -10.06
CA LYS A 74 9.80 -13.25 -10.33
C LYS A 74 11.18 -13.47 -9.72
N GLN A 75 11.84 -12.39 -9.29
CA GLN A 75 13.17 -12.40 -8.67
C GLN A 75 13.09 -12.35 -7.14
N TYR A 76 11.91 -12.11 -6.57
CA TYR A 76 11.71 -12.11 -5.13
C TYR A 76 11.76 -13.56 -4.62
N THR A 77 12.59 -13.78 -3.61
CA THR A 77 12.56 -15.02 -2.82
C THR A 77 11.46 -14.94 -1.77
N TYR A 78 11.12 -16.09 -1.18
CA TYR A 78 10.18 -16.15 -0.06
C TYR A 78 10.54 -15.14 1.04
N ASP A 79 11.81 -15.04 1.42
CA ASP A 79 12.29 -14.15 2.49
C ASP A 79 11.98 -12.67 2.25
N TYR A 80 11.99 -12.20 1.01
CA TYR A 80 11.63 -10.81 0.67
C TYR A 80 10.13 -10.53 0.84
N THR A 81 9.30 -11.57 0.71
CA THR A 81 7.84 -11.46 0.77
C THR A 81 7.24 -11.97 2.07
N TYR A 82 8.04 -12.62 2.91
CA TYR A 82 7.58 -13.18 4.17
C TYR A 82 7.13 -12.09 5.13
N GLY A 83 5.93 -12.28 5.70
CA GLY A 83 5.30 -11.28 6.58
C GLY A 83 4.75 -10.05 5.86
N ASN A 84 4.93 -9.93 4.54
CA ASN A 84 4.44 -8.79 3.76
C ASN A 84 3.17 -9.16 2.97
N ILE A 85 2.30 -8.17 2.77
CA ILE A 85 1.14 -8.27 1.89
C ILE A 85 1.57 -7.88 0.49
N VAL A 86 1.65 -8.83 -0.44
CA VAL A 86 2.08 -8.55 -1.81
C VAL A 86 0.87 -8.37 -2.72
N TYR A 87 0.75 -7.19 -3.32
CA TYR A 87 -0.24 -6.94 -4.37
C TYR A 87 0.17 -7.66 -5.66
N ASP A 88 -0.69 -8.55 -6.14
CA ASP A 88 -0.42 -9.41 -7.28
C ASP A 88 -1.39 -9.12 -8.45
N GLY A 89 -1.60 -7.84 -8.73
CA GLY A 89 -2.23 -7.36 -9.97
C GLY A 89 -1.18 -6.96 -11.02
N LYS A 90 -1.59 -6.86 -12.29
CA LYS A 90 -0.69 -6.60 -13.42
C LYS A 90 -0.32 -5.11 -13.56
N LEU A 91 0.66 -4.63 -12.79
CA LEU A 91 1.03 -3.21 -12.75
C LEU A 91 1.65 -2.73 -14.06
N ARG A 92 2.41 -3.56 -14.80
CA ARG A 92 3.04 -3.14 -16.07
C ARG A 92 2.03 -2.86 -17.18
N SER A 93 0.80 -3.34 -17.04
CA SER A 93 -0.28 -3.03 -17.98
C SER A 93 -0.94 -1.67 -17.75
N LEU A 94 -0.57 -0.99 -16.65
CA LEU A 94 -1.14 0.28 -16.23
C LEU A 94 -0.17 1.44 -16.50
N THR A 95 -0.72 2.63 -16.69
CA THR A 95 0.06 3.87 -16.71
C THR A 95 0.44 4.29 -15.28
N HIS A 96 1.44 5.16 -15.14
CA HIS A 96 1.82 5.70 -13.82
C HIS A 96 0.64 6.31 -13.06
N SER A 97 -0.13 7.20 -13.70
CA SER A 97 -1.34 7.78 -13.09
C SER A 97 -2.35 6.71 -12.63
N ARG A 98 -2.50 5.59 -13.36
CA ARG A 98 -3.38 4.48 -12.93
C ARG A 98 -2.82 3.71 -11.74
N ILE A 99 -1.51 3.52 -11.66
CA ILE A 99 -0.85 2.89 -10.50
C ILE A 99 -0.93 3.82 -9.28
N LEU A 100 -0.69 5.11 -9.44
CA LEU A 100 -0.83 6.10 -8.37
C LEU A 100 -2.28 6.25 -7.92
N SER A 101 -3.25 6.14 -8.83
CA SER A 101 -4.68 6.09 -8.47
C SER A 101 -5.03 4.84 -7.66
N LEU A 102 -4.47 3.68 -8.01
CA LEU A 102 -4.62 2.44 -7.23
C LEU A 102 -4.02 2.61 -5.82
N LEU A 103 -2.81 3.19 -5.73
CA LEU A 103 -2.15 3.47 -4.46
C LEU A 103 -2.95 4.47 -3.61
N LEU A 104 -3.47 5.53 -4.23
CA LEU A 104 -4.36 6.49 -3.59
C LEU A 104 -5.60 5.77 -3.01
N ASP A 105 -6.26 4.93 -3.78
CA ASP A 105 -7.44 4.19 -3.33
C ASP A 105 -7.11 3.22 -2.19
N LEU A 106 -5.92 2.61 -2.20
CA LEU A 106 -5.41 1.79 -1.09
C LEU A 106 -5.17 2.64 0.17
N VAL A 107 -4.42 3.74 0.07
CA VAL A 107 -4.14 4.65 1.20
C VAL A 107 -5.44 5.11 1.86
N LYS A 108 -6.43 5.49 1.06
CA LYS A 108 -7.76 5.90 1.54
C LYS A 108 -8.46 4.84 2.38
N CYS A 109 -8.15 3.57 2.20
CA CYS A 109 -8.72 2.49 3.01
C CYS A 109 -8.23 2.50 4.45
N PHE A 110 -7.13 3.18 4.74
CA PHE A 110 -6.44 3.13 6.02
C PHE A 110 -6.40 4.47 6.75
N ILE A 111 -6.95 5.53 6.15
CA ILE A 111 -7.20 6.79 6.86
C ILE A 111 -8.23 6.51 7.96
N ASN A 112 -7.94 6.96 9.19
CA ASN A 112 -8.70 6.66 10.42
C ASN A 112 -8.73 5.17 10.82
N CYS A 113 -7.85 4.34 10.25
CA CYS A 113 -7.63 2.98 10.73
C CYS A 113 -7.03 2.99 12.14
N THR A 114 -7.50 2.09 12.98
CA THR A 114 -7.04 1.90 14.37
C THR A 114 -6.44 0.51 14.61
N SER A 115 -6.80 -0.48 13.81
CA SER A 115 -6.17 -1.81 13.82
C SER A 115 -6.37 -2.56 12.51
N ILE A 116 -5.45 -3.47 12.20
CA ILE A 116 -5.53 -4.37 11.05
C ILE A 116 -5.29 -5.80 11.54
N GLU A 117 -6.13 -6.74 11.11
CA GLU A 117 -5.88 -8.17 11.22
C GLU A 117 -5.75 -8.76 9.80
N VAL A 118 -4.61 -9.38 9.51
CA VAL A 118 -4.34 -10.00 8.21
C VAL A 118 -4.56 -11.50 8.28
N LYS A 119 -5.35 -12.05 7.34
CA LYS A 119 -5.53 -13.48 7.15
C LYS A 119 -5.09 -13.88 5.75
N VAL A 120 -4.30 -14.95 5.69
CA VAL A 120 -3.96 -15.65 4.45
C VAL A 120 -4.73 -16.97 4.44
N PRO A 121 -5.77 -17.12 3.60
CA PRO A 121 -6.54 -18.36 3.54
C PRO A 121 -5.66 -19.48 2.96
N GLU A 122 -5.17 -20.36 3.83
CA GLU A 122 -4.47 -21.62 3.55
C GLU A 122 -3.53 -21.63 2.34
N THR A 123 -2.22 -21.51 2.58
CA THR A 123 -1.20 -21.87 1.61
C THR A 123 -0.88 -23.36 1.66
N LYS A 124 -0.75 -23.99 0.49
CA LYS A 124 -0.03 -25.28 0.36
C LYS A 124 1.37 -25.12 0.96
N ALA A 125 1.92 -26.18 1.57
CA ALA A 125 3.23 -26.15 2.21
C ALA A 125 4.27 -25.39 1.35
N PRO A 126 4.92 -24.35 1.91
CA PRO A 126 5.73 -23.43 1.11
C PRO A 126 6.92 -24.17 0.52
N ASN A 127 7.06 -24.14 -0.81
CA ASN A 127 8.35 -24.36 -1.42
C ASN A 127 9.16 -23.07 -1.22
N MET A 128 10.13 -23.09 -0.31
CA MET A 128 10.87 -21.89 0.15
C MET A 128 11.70 -21.21 -0.95
N GLU A 129 11.85 -21.82 -2.12
CA GLU A 129 12.74 -21.32 -3.17
C GLU A 129 12.12 -20.21 -4.04
N LEU A 130 10.79 -20.04 -4.06
CA LEU A 130 10.11 -19.11 -4.96
C LEU A 130 8.97 -18.36 -4.27
N TYR A 131 8.69 -17.15 -4.76
CA TYR A 131 7.49 -16.40 -4.41
C TYR A 131 6.21 -17.22 -4.69
N HIS A 132 5.31 -17.26 -3.71
CA HIS A 132 3.97 -17.86 -3.85
C HIS A 132 2.92 -16.76 -3.77
N LYS A 133 2.01 -16.73 -4.76
CA LYS A 133 0.84 -15.87 -4.72
C LYS A 133 -0.05 -16.27 -3.55
N ASN A 134 -0.42 -15.28 -2.76
CA ASN A 134 -1.38 -15.41 -1.66
C ASN A 134 -2.59 -14.52 -1.92
N ASP A 135 -3.77 -15.00 -1.55
CA ASP A 135 -4.92 -14.12 -1.34
C ASP A 135 -4.85 -13.60 0.11
N TYR A 136 -5.11 -12.31 0.29
CA TYR A 136 -5.08 -11.66 1.59
C TYR A 136 -6.46 -11.13 1.94
N VAL A 137 -6.89 -11.36 3.17
CA VAL A 137 -8.10 -10.77 3.75
C VAL A 137 -7.68 -9.91 4.93
N LEU A 138 -7.86 -8.60 4.80
CA LEU A 138 -7.57 -7.61 5.82
C LEU A 138 -8.89 -7.23 6.49
N SER A 139 -8.96 -7.39 7.80
CA SER A 139 -10.01 -6.81 8.63
C SER A 139 -9.48 -5.50 9.21
N VAL A 140 -10.01 -4.37 8.74
CA VAL A 140 -9.58 -3.03 9.11
C VAL A 140 -10.59 -2.42 10.07
N THR A 141 -10.15 -2.12 11.29
CA THR A 141 -10.97 -1.42 12.27
C THR A 141 -10.85 0.08 12.07
N THR A 142 -11.97 0.77 11.92
CA THR A 142 -12.01 2.20 11.57
C THR A 142 -13.15 2.91 12.29
N THR A 143 -13.01 4.23 12.44
CA THR A 143 -14.09 5.12 12.90
C THR A 143 -14.96 5.65 11.75
N ASP A 144 -14.58 5.41 10.49
CA ASP A 144 -15.35 5.80 9.32
C ASP A 144 -16.42 4.75 8.98
N THR A 145 -17.67 5.06 9.31
CA THR A 145 -18.84 4.19 9.10
C THR A 145 -19.37 4.18 7.66
N THR A 146 -18.81 5.00 6.77
CA THR A 146 -19.25 5.11 5.37
C THR A 146 -18.55 4.14 4.44
N LEU A 147 -17.48 3.48 4.91
CA LEU A 147 -16.69 2.58 4.09
C LEU A 147 -17.46 1.28 3.78
N HIS A 148 -17.09 0.65 2.68
CA HIS A 148 -17.64 -0.64 2.26
C HIS A 148 -16.51 -1.51 1.77
N SER A 149 -16.62 -2.82 1.93
CA SER A 149 -15.55 -3.76 1.57
C SER A 149 -14.99 -3.48 0.17
N LYS A 150 -13.67 -3.47 0.05
CA LYS A 150 -12.96 -3.23 -1.22
C LYS A 150 -12.12 -4.43 -1.62
N ILE A 151 -11.89 -4.57 -2.92
CA ILE A 151 -11.06 -5.63 -3.49
C ILE A 151 -10.04 -5.00 -4.45
N PHE A 152 -8.77 -5.33 -4.22
CA PHE A 152 -7.64 -4.92 -5.04
C PHE A 152 -6.89 -6.18 -5.48
N SER A 153 -7.25 -6.72 -6.66
CA SER A 153 -6.71 -8.01 -7.14
C SER A 153 -6.88 -9.14 -6.09
N ASN A 154 -5.79 -9.58 -5.47
CA ASN A 154 -5.71 -10.62 -4.45
C ASN A 154 -5.90 -10.11 -3.00
N ILE A 155 -6.09 -8.81 -2.79
CA ILE A 155 -6.28 -8.21 -1.47
C ILE A 155 -7.75 -7.84 -1.29
N ARG A 156 -8.41 -8.41 -0.30
CA ARG A 156 -9.76 -8.03 0.15
C ARG A 156 -9.65 -7.27 1.46
N ILE A 157 -10.28 -6.11 1.53
CA ILE A 157 -10.38 -5.28 2.73
C ILE A 157 -11.82 -5.29 3.21
N ASN A 158 -12.04 -5.70 4.46
CA ASN A 158 -13.32 -5.64 5.15
C ASN A 158 -13.22 -4.64 6.31
N TYR A 159 -14.25 -3.83 6.50
CA TYR A 159 -14.26 -2.82 7.56
C TYR A 159 -15.04 -3.29 8.77
N ILE A 160 -14.47 -3.05 9.95
CA ILE A 160 -15.10 -3.23 11.26
C ILE A 160 -15.22 -1.84 11.88
N TYR A 161 -16.43 -1.45 12.26
CA TYR A 161 -16.66 -0.13 12.82
C TYR A 161 -16.57 -0.20 14.34
N ASN A 162 -15.75 0.68 14.91
CA ASN A 162 -15.76 0.95 16.34
C ASN A 162 -16.43 2.30 16.57
N ASP A 163 -17.57 2.27 17.26
CA ASP A 163 -18.13 3.47 17.89
C ASP A 163 -17.26 3.77 19.11
N VAL A 164 -16.33 4.73 18.98
CA VAL A 164 -15.57 5.27 20.12
C VAL A 164 -16.44 6.30 20.85
#